data_AF-A0A3N1V5A1-F1
#
_entry.id   AF-A0A3N1V5A1-F1
#
_cell.length_a   1.000
_cell.length_b   1.000
_cell.length_c   1.000
_cell.angle_alpha   90.00
_cell.angle_beta   90.00
_cell.angle_gamma   90.00
#
_symmetry.space_group_name_H-M   'P 1'
#
loop_
_entity.id
_entity.type
_entity.pdbx_description
1 polymer ?
#
loop_
_entity_poly.entity_id
_entity_poly.type
_entity_poly.pdbx_seq_one_letter_code
_entity_poly.pdbx_strand_id
1 'polypeptide(L)'
;MEARWQRLPTTWRLMHERAGSQALSSQDLSRGVLALIEAASAEPSLRRLYPFTTRFTLWFSARTSHPFEVAAPAVEPLPGGRFRVLSPTQKLVIGEADTAQAAVALVVAGLAGAPGPSGASASPGGS
;
A
#
# COMPACT_ATOMS: atom_id res chain seq x y z
N MET A 1 -14.29 -0.71 -6.73
CA MET A 1 -12.90 -0.46 -6.28
C MET A 1 -12.34 0.83 -6.84
N GLU A 2 -12.57 1.15 -8.12
CA GLU A 2 -12.12 2.39 -8.75
C GLU A 2 -12.58 3.69 -8.06
N ALA A 3 -13.82 3.75 -7.57
CA ALA A 3 -14.33 4.91 -6.82
C ALA A 3 -13.56 5.19 -5.52
N ARG A 4 -12.93 4.17 -4.90
CA ARG A 4 -12.09 4.35 -3.70
C ARG A 4 -10.78 5.02 -4.09
N TRP A 5 -10.16 4.60 -5.19
CA TRP A 5 -8.94 5.18 -5.75
C TRP A 5 -9.09 6.66 -6.12
N GLN A 6 -10.30 7.09 -6.50
CA GLN A 6 -10.62 8.51 -6.75
C GLN A 6 -10.86 9.32 -5.47
N ARG A 7 -11.47 8.72 -4.43
CA ARG A 7 -11.83 9.41 -3.18
C ARG A 7 -10.68 9.50 -2.18
N LEU A 8 -9.78 8.52 -2.18
CA LEU A 8 -8.65 8.45 -1.27
C LEU A 8 -7.68 9.64 -1.40
N PRO A 9 -7.18 10.02 -2.61
CA PRO A 9 -6.28 11.16 -2.74
C PRO A 9 -6.97 12.48 -2.36
N THR A 10 -8.24 12.65 -2.69
CA THR A 10 -9.03 13.83 -2.29
C THR A 10 -9.18 13.93 -0.78
N THR A 11 -9.43 12.81 -0.10
CA THR A 11 -9.53 12.76 1.36
C THR A 11 -8.20 13.13 2.02
N TRP A 12 -7.10 12.59 1.50
CA TRP A 12 -5.75 12.89 2.00
C TRP A 12 -5.30 14.31 1.68
N ARG A 13 -5.74 14.90 0.55
CA ARG A 13 -5.48 16.30 0.21
C ARG A 13 -6.18 17.22 1.22
N LEU A 14 -7.46 16.96 1.51
CA LEU A 14 -8.19 17.70 2.54
C LEU A 14 -7.58 17.52 3.93
N MET A 15 -7.06 16.32 4.26
CA MET A 15 -6.33 16.11 5.52
C MET A 15 -5.01 16.88 5.57
N HIS A 16 -4.27 16.96 4.46
CA HIS A 16 -3.05 17.76 4.35
C HIS A 16 -3.35 19.26 4.50
N GLU A 17 -4.37 19.77 3.80
CA GLU A 17 -4.81 21.16 3.89
C GLU A 17 -5.34 21.52 5.29
N ARG A 18 -5.97 20.57 5.98
CA ARG A 18 -6.55 20.77 7.32
C ARG A 18 -5.57 20.47 8.46
N ALA A 19 -4.50 19.74 8.19
CA ALA A 19 -3.38 19.57 9.11
C ALA A 19 -2.63 20.91 9.19
N GLY A 20 -3.17 21.83 10.01
CA GLY A 20 -2.48 23.06 10.39
C GLY A 20 -1.08 22.75 10.95
N SER A 21 -0.19 23.75 10.88
CA SER A 21 1.26 23.78 11.12
C SER A 21 1.84 23.05 12.36
N GLN A 22 1.51 21.78 12.60
CA GLN A 22 1.89 21.10 13.84
C GLN A 22 3.21 20.32 13.77
N ALA A 23 3.82 20.16 12.58
CA ALA A 23 5.25 19.87 12.37
C ALA A 23 5.53 19.77 10.86
N LEU A 24 6.71 20.22 10.41
CA LEU A 24 7.21 19.95 9.04
C LEU A 24 7.11 18.45 8.71
N SER A 25 7.43 17.59 9.68
CA SER A 25 7.34 16.13 9.57
C SER A 25 5.93 15.62 9.24
N SER A 26 4.86 16.21 9.78
CA SER A 26 3.48 15.80 9.45
C SER A 26 3.07 16.20 8.03
N GLN A 27 3.60 17.32 7.55
CA GLN A 27 3.38 17.78 6.18
C GLN A 27 4.14 16.90 5.18
N ASP A 28 5.38 16.53 5.49
CA ASP A 28 6.18 15.62 4.65
C ASP A 28 5.54 14.24 4.55
N LEU A 29 5.05 13.69 5.68
CA LEU A 29 4.36 12.40 5.69
C LEU A 29 3.06 12.45 4.87
N SER A 30 2.23 13.47 5.04
CA SER A 30 0.97 13.60 4.29
C SER A 30 1.19 13.78 2.77
N ARG A 31 2.21 14.55 2.37
CA ARG A 31 2.65 14.62 0.97
C ARG A 31 3.16 13.28 0.46
N GLY A 32 3.91 12.55 1.29
CA GLY A 32 4.37 11.20 0.99
C GLY A 32 3.21 10.23 0.75
N VAL A 33 2.18 10.26 1.60
CA VAL A 33 0.98 9.42 1.41
C VAL A 33 0.26 9.76 0.10
N LEU A 34 0.11 11.04 -0.23
CA LEU A 34 -0.49 11.45 -1.50
C LEU A 34 0.29 10.90 -2.69
N ALA A 35 1.62 11.06 -2.70
CA ALA A 35 2.47 10.55 -3.76
C ALA A 35 2.38 9.01 -3.89
N LEU A 36 2.29 8.29 -2.77
CA LEU A 36 2.09 6.84 -2.77
C LEU A 36 0.74 6.44 -3.37
N ILE A 37 -0.34 7.14 -3.01
CA ILE A 37 -1.69 6.85 -3.55
C ILE A 37 -1.71 7.11 -5.06
N GLU A 38 -1.11 8.20 -5.52
CA GLU A 38 -1.03 8.53 -6.95
C GLU A 38 -0.21 7.49 -7.72
N ALA A 39 0.98 7.13 -7.22
CA ALA A 39 1.83 6.11 -7.83
C ALA A 39 1.16 4.72 -7.83
N ALA A 40 0.55 4.31 -6.71
CA ALA A 40 -0.15 3.03 -6.62
C ALA A 40 -1.42 2.99 -7.48
N SER A 41 -2.09 4.13 -7.67
CA SER A 41 -3.22 4.25 -8.60
C SER A 41 -2.78 4.10 -10.06
N ALA A 42 -1.54 4.47 -10.42
CA ALA A 42 -1.05 4.25 -11.78
C ALA A 42 -0.86 2.75 -12.11
N GLU A 43 -0.58 1.93 -11.10
CA GLU A 43 -0.28 0.51 -11.28
C GLU A 43 -1.56 -0.36 -11.42
N PRO A 44 -1.76 -1.04 -12.56
CA PRO A 44 -2.98 -1.82 -12.82
C PRO A 44 -3.14 -3.02 -11.88
N SER A 45 -2.05 -3.62 -11.43
CA SER A 45 -2.05 -4.74 -10.48
C SER A 45 -2.58 -4.31 -9.10
N LEU A 46 -2.20 -3.10 -8.66
CA LEU A 46 -2.64 -2.54 -7.38
C LEU A 46 -4.06 -1.97 -7.44
N ARG A 47 -4.47 -1.46 -8.60
CA ARG A 47 -5.86 -0.97 -8.82
C ARG A 47 -6.93 -2.03 -8.55
N ARG A 48 -6.60 -3.31 -8.73
CA ARG A 48 -7.49 -4.45 -8.44
C ARG A 48 -7.63 -4.75 -6.95
N LEU A 49 -6.76 -4.19 -6.11
CA LEU A 49 -6.79 -4.35 -4.66
C LEU A 49 -7.53 -3.19 -3.99
N TYR A 50 -7.97 -3.42 -2.75
CA TYR A 50 -8.60 -2.41 -1.94
C TYR A 50 -7.56 -1.60 -1.17
N PRO A 51 -7.39 -0.29 -1.49
CA PRO A 51 -6.47 0.56 -0.76
C PRO A 51 -7.11 1.06 0.54
N PHE A 52 -6.34 0.99 1.61
CA PHE A 52 -6.68 1.64 2.87
C PHE A 52 -5.42 2.20 3.53
N THR A 53 -5.61 3.23 4.33
CA THR A 53 -4.51 3.93 5.01
C THR A 53 -4.70 3.88 6.51
N THR A 54 -3.64 3.60 7.27
CA THR A 54 -3.64 3.60 8.74
C THR A 54 -2.36 4.27 9.21
N ARG A 55 -2.44 5.30 10.07
CA ARG A 55 -1.27 6.01 10.64
C ARG A 55 -0.23 6.40 9.57
N PHE A 56 -0.67 6.96 8.45
CA PHE A 56 0.16 7.31 7.26
C PHE A 56 0.73 6.13 6.47
N THR A 57 0.52 4.89 6.88
CA THR A 57 0.88 3.71 6.08
C THR A 57 -0.21 3.41 5.05
N LEU A 58 0.19 3.18 3.80
CA LEU A 58 -0.68 2.69 2.72
C LEU A 58 -0.64 1.15 2.67
N TRP A 59 -1.83 0.56 2.61
CA TRP A 59 -2.05 -0.87 2.63
C TRP A 59 -2.96 -1.33 1.50
N PHE A 60 -2.82 -2.61 1.14
CA PHE A 60 -3.58 -3.25 0.08
C PHE A 60 -4.18 -4.55 0.57
N SER A 61 -5.51 -4.65 0.49
CA SER A 61 -6.24 -5.88 0.83
C SER A 61 -6.85 -6.50 -0.42
N ALA A 62 -6.79 -7.83 -0.55
CA ALA A 62 -7.52 -8.56 -1.60
C ALA A 62 -9.03 -8.62 -1.31
N ARG A 63 -9.41 -8.57 -0.02
CA ARG A 63 -10.81 -8.53 0.41
C ARG A 63 -11.24 -7.13 0.85
N THR A 64 -12.45 -6.76 0.44
CA THR A 64 -13.10 -5.51 0.86
C THR A 64 -13.88 -5.64 2.17
N SER A 65 -13.93 -6.83 2.76
CA SER A 65 -14.64 -7.14 4.02
C SER A 65 -13.73 -7.89 5.01
N HIS A 66 -14.05 -7.79 6.29
CA HIS A 66 -13.28 -8.41 7.38
C HIS A 66 -13.43 -9.95 7.36
N PRO A 67 -12.35 -10.72 7.64
CA PRO A 67 -10.99 -10.29 7.95
C PRO A 67 -10.25 -9.74 6.72
N PHE A 68 -9.58 -8.60 6.88
CA PHE A 68 -8.77 -8.00 5.81
C PHE A 68 -7.56 -8.90 5.53
N GLU A 69 -7.50 -9.42 4.31
CA GLU A 69 -6.39 -10.25 3.86
C GLU A 69 -5.38 -9.34 3.16
N VAL A 70 -4.32 -8.98 3.89
CA VAL A 70 -3.23 -8.14 3.38
C VAL A 70 -2.56 -8.90 2.24
N ALA A 71 -2.79 -8.41 1.02
CA ALA A 71 -2.38 -9.09 -0.20
C ALA A 71 -1.02 -8.61 -0.71
N ALA A 72 -0.58 -7.43 -0.27
CA ALA A 72 0.67 -6.81 -0.71
C ALA A 72 1.48 -6.27 0.49
N PRO A 73 2.79 -6.05 0.30
CA PRO A 73 3.59 -5.24 1.20
C PRO A 73 2.92 -3.88 1.47
N ALA A 74 3.08 -3.37 2.70
CA ALA A 74 2.62 -2.04 3.08
C ALA A 74 3.73 -1.02 2.87
N VAL A 75 3.39 0.25 2.69
CA VAL A 75 4.38 1.33 2.55
C VAL A 75 4.07 2.46 3.50
N GLU A 76 5.06 2.89 4.27
CA GLU A 76 4.97 4.09 5.08
C GLU A 76 5.94 5.17 4.55
N PRO A 77 5.51 6.44 4.46
CA PRO A 77 6.42 7.54 4.25
C PRO A 77 7.23 7.79 5.53
N LEU A 78 8.46 8.27 5.34
CA LEU A 78 9.39 8.65 6.41
C LEU A 78 9.60 10.18 6.38
N PRO A 79 9.94 10.79 7.52
CA PRO A 79 10.39 12.18 7.54
C PRO A 79 11.62 12.36 6.63
N GLY A 80 11.64 13.44 5.85
CA GLY A 80 12.68 13.68 4.83
C GLY A 80 12.34 13.13 3.44
N GLY A 81 11.12 12.64 3.22
CA GLY A 81 10.61 12.29 1.88
C GLY A 81 11.00 10.91 1.38
N ARG A 82 11.59 10.07 2.24
CA ARG A 82 11.89 8.66 1.95
C ARG A 82 10.66 7.79 2.24
N PHE A 83 10.72 6.54 1.80
CA PHE A 83 9.65 5.57 1.92
C PHE A 83 10.21 4.23 2.40
N ARG A 84 9.46 3.56 3.26
CA ARG A 84 9.81 2.24 3.79
C ARG A 84 8.74 1.24 3.43
N VAL A 85 9.18 0.12 2.86
CA VAL A 85 8.31 -0.98 2.43
C VAL A 85 8.39 -2.07 3.48
N LEU A 86 7.24 -2.37 4.07
CA LEU A 86 7.05 -3.37 5.10
C LEU A 86 6.45 -4.63 4.49
N SER A 87 6.86 -5.79 5.00
CA SER A 87 6.21 -7.06 4.72
C SER A 87 4.71 -7.05 5.03
N PRO A 88 3.90 -7.92 4.40
CA PRO A 88 2.48 -8.05 4.70
C PRO A 88 2.16 -8.29 6.19
N THR A 89 3.10 -8.91 6.92
CA THR A 89 3.00 -9.16 8.37
C THR A 89 3.54 -8.01 9.24
N GLN A 90 4.11 -6.97 8.62
CA GLN A 90 4.83 -5.85 9.23
C GLN A 90 6.02 -6.20 10.13
N LYS A 91 6.43 -7.46 10.17
CA LYS A 91 7.54 -7.89 11.04
C LYS A 91 8.90 -7.53 10.46
N LEU A 92 8.97 -7.35 9.15
CA LEU A 92 10.21 -7.11 8.43
C LEU A 92 10.08 -5.95 7.45
N VAL A 93 11.17 -5.20 7.31
CA VAL A 93 11.39 -4.22 6.24
C VAL A 93 11.92 -4.95 5.03
N ILE A 94 11.19 -4.87 3.92
CA ILE A 94 11.59 -5.51 2.66
C ILE A 94 12.50 -4.56 1.86
N GLY A 95 12.32 -3.25 2.02
CA GLY A 95 13.19 -2.27 1.39
C GLY A 95 12.85 -0.83 1.77
N GLU A 96 13.70 0.08 1.34
CA GLU A 96 13.51 1.52 1.44
C GLU A 96 13.67 2.13 0.04
N ALA A 97 13.02 3.26 -0.18
CA ALA A 97 13.03 3.95 -1.46
C ALA A 97 13.00 5.46 -1.24
N ASP A 98 13.73 6.20 -2.06
CA ASP A 98 13.75 7.66 -2.00
C ASP A 98 12.60 8.30 -2.80
N THR A 99 11.81 7.50 -3.52
CA THR A 99 10.63 7.96 -4.29
C THR A 99 9.43 7.03 -4.10
N ALA A 100 8.23 7.58 -4.23
CA ALA A 100 6.98 6.83 -4.12
C ALA A 100 6.86 5.75 -5.21
N GLN A 101 7.32 6.04 -6.43
CA GLN A 101 7.32 5.12 -7.55
C GLN A 101 8.21 3.91 -7.29
N ALA A 102 9.43 4.14 -6.79
CA ALA A 102 10.33 3.05 -6.43
C ALA A 102 9.77 2.20 -5.27
N ALA A 103 9.14 2.84 -4.27
CA ALA A 103 8.47 2.13 -3.19
C ALA A 103 7.31 1.25 -3.72
N VAL A 104 6.48 1.79 -4.62
CA VAL A 104 5.38 1.06 -5.25
C VAL A 104 5.90 -0.09 -6.11
N ALA A 105 7.00 0.09 -6.85
CA ALA A 105 7.62 -0.99 -7.60
C ALA A 105 8.05 -2.15 -6.70
N LEU A 106 8.58 -1.87 -5.50
CA LEU A 106 8.90 -2.90 -4.49
C LEU A 106 7.64 -3.61 -3.97
N VAL A 107 6.53 -2.89 -3.79
CA VAL A 107 5.23 -3.51 -3.43
C VAL A 107 4.77 -4.45 -4.53
N VAL A 108 4.84 -4.02 -5.79
CA VAL A 108 4.45 -4.83 -6.95
C VAL A 108 5.36 -6.05 -7.12
N ALA A 109 6.66 -5.90 -6.91
CA ALA A 109 7.58 -7.03 -6.87
C ALA A 109 7.25 -8.01 -5.75
N GLY A 110 6.86 -7.49 -4.57
CA GLY A 110 6.42 -8.31 -3.44
C GLY A 110 5.08 -9.02 -3.65
N LEU A 111 4.19 -8.50 -4.50
CA LEU A 111 2.97 -9.20 -4.93
C LEU A 111 3.30 -10.51 -5.65
N ALA A 112 4.31 -10.50 -6.53
CA ALA A 112 4.74 -11.68 -7.26
C ALA A 112 5.45 -12.71 -6.38
N GLY A 113 5.99 -12.29 -5.24
CA GLY A 113 6.62 -13.15 -4.23
C GLY A 113 5.66 -13.67 -3.15
N ALA A 114 4.42 -13.16 -3.08
CA ALA A 114 3.41 -13.72 -2.21
C ALA A 114 2.91 -15.03 -2.85
N PRO A 115 3.16 -16.21 -2.25
CA PRO A 115 2.51 -17.42 -2.72
C PRO A 115 1.01 -17.17 -2.56
N GLY A 116 0.31 -16.99 -3.69
CA GLY A 116 -1.15 -16.96 -3.65
C GLY A 116 -1.64 -18.25 -2.96
N PRO A 117 -2.80 -18.23 -2.28
CA PRO A 117 -3.46 -19.46 -1.90
C PRO A 117 -4.01 -20.16 -3.17
N SER A 118 -3.13 -20.63 -4.05
CA SER A 118 -3.41 -21.81 -4.86
C SER A 118 -3.25 -22.97 -3.88
N GLY A 119 -4.33 -23.50 -3.33
CA GLY A 119 -5.40 -24.09 -4.11
C GLY A 119 -5.16 -25.58 -4.01
N ALA A 120 -6.14 -26.29 -3.46
CA ALA A 120 -6.12 -27.73 -3.28
C ALA A 120 -5.43 -28.46 -4.44
N SER A 121 -4.38 -29.24 -4.13
CA SER A 121 -4.12 -30.42 -4.95
C SER A 121 -5.20 -31.43 -4.55
N ALA A 122 -6.34 -31.34 -5.23
CA ALA A 122 -7.21 -32.49 -5.39
C ALA A 122 -6.37 -33.66 -5.94
N SER A 123 -6.62 -34.85 -5.43
CA SER A 123 -5.94 -36.10 -5.73
C SER A 123 -5.81 -36.38 -7.23
N PRO A 124 -4.74 -37.04 -7.68
CA PRO A 124 -4.84 -38.03 -8.75
C PRO A 124 -5.11 -39.40 -8.11
N GLY A 125 -6.20 -40.06 -8.55
CA GLY A 125 -6.40 -41.48 -8.31
C GLY A 125 -5.42 -42.35 -9.10
N GLY A 126 -5.32 -43.62 -8.71
CA GLY A 126 -4.56 -44.69 -9.35
C GLY A 126 -3.37 -45.13 -8.49
N SER A 127 -3.26 -46.38 -8.02
CA SER A 127 -3.95 -47.64 -8.36
C SER A 127 -4.15 -48.50 -7.12
#